data_AF-A0A7C1SS04-F1
#
_entry.id   AF-A0A7C1SS04-F1
#
_cell.length_a   1.000
_cell.length_b   1.000
_cell.length_c   1.000
_cell.angle_alpha   90.00
_cell.angle_beta   90.00
_cell.angle_gamma   90.00
#
_symmetry.space_group_name_H-M   'P 1'
#
loop_
_entity.id
_entity.type
_entity.pdbx_description
1 polymer ?
#
loop_
_entity_poly.entity_id
_entity_poly.type
_entity_poly.pdbx_seq_one_letter_code
_entity_poly.pdbx_strand_id
1 'polypeptide(L)'
;MRYCIALFLMLTGFASGIQVENGATDVITYFVMRDQTAGTMDTGITIANLEMYYIEDQVAISADVFVGVLATPTTAHTDGRCIHVGRGRYRVDWPDAAFDGGVGKRVQLILVDGDGGAFEETLEVELSPPGNVTQLDGSDIQQASGYIKVSDGTGTGQIQLTSGAVDVVTIETGDATDALNTEADNAIITYKLDHLVYAADGDDPADDSIMAKLAATDGDWSNFSETTDSLQSIRDAIGLFDTAAEWLALLAAVNTDATSATHATTYVTLEAGTASDDAYNGQTISVTDATDGHAETRRIEDYTSGRLVTFDRALSFTPVQDDIIRIYDMPYNAIAAIAGGTANTYIVTDTGAAGGNAIPDVFVWLTIDSAGARLITSGVTDDNGEVVFYLDSGITYYVWMTKSGWSFSDNGEAWVAD
;
A
#
# COMPACT_ATOMS: atom_id res chain seq x y z
N MET A 1 41.98 -52.66 -2.56
CA MET A 1 41.96 -54.10 -2.25
C MET A 1 40.51 -54.52 -2.19
N ARG A 2 39.94 -54.95 -3.31
CA ARG A 2 38.60 -55.55 -3.35
C ARG A 2 38.76 -57.03 -2.99
N TYR A 3 37.88 -57.54 -2.14
CA TYR A 3 37.99 -58.88 -1.56
C TYR A 3 37.72 -59.95 -2.64
N CYS A 4 38.67 -60.88 -2.86
CA CYS A 4 38.45 -62.09 -3.65
C CYS A 4 37.38 -62.96 -2.96
N ILE A 5 36.27 -63.22 -3.66
CA ILE A 5 35.27 -64.21 -3.24
C ILE A 5 35.81 -65.60 -3.56
N ALA A 6 36.10 -66.39 -2.53
CA ALA A 6 36.35 -67.83 -2.65
C ALA A 6 35.06 -68.56 -2.26
N LEU A 7 34.26 -69.00 -3.24
CA LEU A 7 33.01 -69.73 -2.98
C LEU A 7 33.19 -71.22 -3.31
N PHE A 8 32.91 -72.07 -2.32
CA PHE A 8 33.06 -73.52 -2.35
C PHE A 8 31.68 -74.17 -2.21
N LEU A 9 31.24 -75.02 -3.16
CA LEU A 9 30.20 -76.01 -2.85
C LEU A 9 30.24 -77.26 -3.75
N MET A 10 30.11 -78.42 -3.09
CA MET A 10 29.97 -79.75 -3.68
C MET A 10 28.49 -80.03 -4.05
N LEU A 11 28.27 -80.32 -5.33
CA LEU A 11 27.27 -81.19 -5.98
C LEU A 11 25.79 -81.32 -5.49
N THR A 12 24.94 -81.30 -6.51
CA THR A 12 23.55 -81.84 -6.64
C THR A 12 22.37 -80.92 -6.30
N GLY A 13 21.98 -80.15 -7.33
CA GLY A 13 20.59 -80.00 -7.72
C GLY A 13 19.73 -79.05 -6.88
N PHE A 14 19.87 -77.75 -7.07
CA PHE A 14 18.76 -76.79 -7.12
C PHE A 14 19.25 -75.56 -7.92
N ALA A 15 18.39 -75.08 -8.82
CA ALA A 15 18.67 -73.98 -9.75
C ALA A 15 18.83 -72.62 -9.04
N SER A 16 20.01 -72.41 -8.47
CA SER A 16 20.59 -71.09 -8.23
C SER A 16 22.04 -71.19 -8.68
N GLY A 17 22.29 -70.85 -9.95
CA GLY A 17 23.64 -70.78 -10.49
C GLY A 17 24.50 -69.82 -9.66
N ILE A 18 25.82 -70.02 -9.68
CA ILE A 18 26.74 -69.04 -9.08
C ILE A 18 26.56 -67.74 -9.84
N GLN A 19 26.24 -66.65 -9.14
CA GLN A 19 26.15 -65.32 -9.74
C GLN A 19 27.52 -64.64 -9.71
N VAL A 20 27.96 -64.14 -10.86
CA VAL A 20 29.18 -63.35 -11.04
C VAL A 20 28.78 -62.03 -11.69
N GLU A 21 29.34 -60.90 -11.26
CA GLU A 21 29.01 -59.62 -11.87
C GLU A 21 29.39 -59.60 -13.35
N ASN A 22 28.52 -59.08 -14.22
CA ASN A 22 28.89 -58.82 -15.60
C ASN A 22 30.06 -57.82 -15.67
N GLY A 23 31.11 -58.16 -16.39
CA GLY A 23 32.36 -57.42 -16.44
C GLY A 23 33.25 -57.61 -15.21
N ALA A 24 33.01 -58.64 -14.39
CA ALA A 24 33.89 -58.98 -13.28
C ALA A 24 35.31 -59.24 -13.77
N THR A 25 36.28 -58.60 -13.12
CA THR A 25 37.70 -58.86 -13.34
C THR A 25 38.24 -59.78 -12.27
N ASP A 26 39.35 -60.46 -12.56
CA ASP A 26 40.10 -61.26 -11.61
C ASP A 26 39.32 -62.45 -10.98
N VAL A 27 38.53 -63.15 -11.80
CA VAL A 27 37.68 -64.26 -11.33
C VAL A 27 38.49 -65.54 -11.17
N ILE A 28 38.57 -66.00 -9.92
CA ILE A 28 39.24 -67.26 -9.55
C ILE A 28 38.20 -68.33 -9.25
N THR A 29 38.39 -69.52 -9.82
CA THR A 29 37.57 -70.69 -9.49
C THR A 29 38.45 -71.89 -9.14
N TYR A 30 37.83 -72.95 -8.62
CA TYR A 30 38.52 -74.18 -8.27
C TYR A 30 37.81 -75.40 -8.86
N PHE A 31 38.55 -76.20 -9.62
CA PHE A 31 38.07 -77.46 -10.18
C PHE A 31 38.73 -78.64 -9.47
N VAL A 32 38.03 -79.76 -9.37
CA VAL A 32 38.60 -81.02 -8.88
C VAL A 32 38.59 -82.00 -10.04
N MET A 33 39.76 -82.27 -10.61
CA MET A 33 39.90 -83.19 -11.72
C MET A 33 39.80 -84.63 -11.22
N ARG A 34 39.11 -85.47 -11.98
CA ARG A 34 38.92 -86.90 -11.67
C ARG A 34 39.44 -87.75 -12.82
N ASP A 35 40.17 -88.81 -12.48
CA ASP A 35 40.69 -89.78 -13.44
C ASP A 35 39.52 -90.45 -14.16
N GLN A 36 39.58 -90.51 -15.49
CA GLN A 36 38.46 -90.99 -16.31
C GLN A 36 38.19 -92.50 -16.13
N THR A 37 39.21 -93.25 -15.74
CA THR A 37 39.17 -94.71 -15.57
C THR A 37 38.78 -95.11 -14.14
N ALA A 38 39.35 -94.44 -13.14
CA ALA A 38 39.19 -94.78 -11.72
C ALA A 38 38.10 -93.96 -11.02
N GLY A 39 37.69 -92.81 -11.57
CA GLY A 39 36.72 -91.89 -10.95
C GLY A 39 37.22 -91.23 -9.66
N THR A 40 38.46 -91.50 -9.26
CA THR A 40 39.13 -90.89 -8.11
C THR A 40 39.73 -89.54 -8.47
N MET A 41 40.01 -88.69 -7.48
CA MET A 41 40.73 -87.42 -7.71
C MET A 41 42.06 -87.70 -8.42
N ASP A 42 42.29 -87.02 -9.55
CA ASP A 42 43.53 -87.14 -10.30
C ASP A 42 44.56 -86.15 -9.76
N THR A 43 45.70 -86.67 -9.30
CA THR A 43 46.80 -85.90 -8.74
C THR A 43 48.02 -85.83 -9.66
N GLY A 44 47.97 -86.51 -10.80
CA GLY A 44 49.09 -86.68 -11.73
C GLY A 44 49.01 -85.82 -13.00
N ILE A 45 47.93 -85.05 -13.19
CA ILE A 45 47.77 -84.20 -14.39
C ILE A 45 48.90 -83.17 -14.43
N THR A 46 49.65 -83.19 -15.52
CA THR A 46 50.65 -82.16 -15.79
C THR A 46 49.92 -80.89 -16.17
N ILE A 47 50.18 -79.77 -15.48
CA ILE A 47 49.47 -78.51 -15.72
C ILE A 47 49.55 -78.07 -17.19
N ALA A 48 50.65 -78.37 -17.90
CA ALA A 48 50.80 -78.06 -19.32
C ALA A 48 49.83 -78.79 -20.26
N ASN A 49 49.17 -79.84 -19.76
CA ASN A 49 48.15 -80.59 -20.49
C ASN A 49 46.74 -80.08 -20.21
N LEU A 50 46.57 -79.18 -19.24
CA LEU A 50 45.25 -78.62 -18.96
C LEU A 50 44.88 -77.61 -20.05
N GLU A 51 43.68 -77.74 -20.58
CA GLU A 51 43.09 -76.83 -21.54
C GLU A 51 41.90 -76.13 -20.88
N MET A 52 41.76 -74.83 -21.15
CA MET A 52 40.71 -73.99 -20.56
C MET A 52 39.79 -73.45 -21.65
N TYR A 53 38.49 -73.64 -21.47
CA TYR A 53 37.49 -73.11 -22.39
C TYR A 53 36.35 -72.44 -21.64
N TYR A 54 35.68 -71.51 -22.29
CA TYR A 54 34.41 -70.98 -21.82
C TYR A 54 33.39 -70.88 -22.96
N ILE A 55 32.11 -70.98 -22.61
CA ILE A 55 30.99 -70.83 -23.54
C ILE A 55 30.05 -69.78 -22.96
N GLU A 56 29.87 -68.68 -23.67
CA GLU A 56 28.79 -67.73 -23.40
C GLU A 56 27.49 -68.21 -24.04
N ASP A 57 26.35 -67.88 -23.41
CA ASP A 57 25.03 -68.24 -23.93
C ASP A 57 24.86 -67.84 -25.42
N GLN A 58 24.51 -68.81 -26.25
CA GLN A 58 24.33 -68.71 -27.70
C GLN A 58 25.59 -68.32 -28.51
N VAL A 59 26.79 -68.50 -27.95
CA VAL A 59 28.07 -68.24 -28.62
C VAL A 59 28.82 -69.56 -28.84
N ALA A 60 29.70 -69.59 -29.85
CA ALA A 60 30.64 -70.71 -30.01
C ALA A 60 31.60 -70.79 -28.81
N ILE A 61 32.07 -71.99 -28.49
CA ILE A 61 33.12 -72.20 -27.48
C ILE A 61 34.36 -71.36 -27.80
N SER A 62 35.00 -70.83 -26.76
CA SER A 62 36.26 -70.11 -26.90
C SER A 62 37.34 -70.99 -27.55
N ALA A 63 38.39 -70.38 -28.10
CA ALA A 63 39.65 -71.10 -28.26
C ALA A 63 40.21 -71.49 -26.88
N ASP A 64 41.19 -72.39 -26.84
CA ASP A 64 41.91 -72.68 -25.59
C ASP A 64 42.54 -71.37 -25.06
N VAL A 65 42.12 -70.98 -23.86
CA VAL A 65 42.58 -69.75 -23.20
C VAL A 65 43.69 -70.01 -22.19
N PHE A 66 44.20 -71.24 -22.09
CA PHE A 66 45.31 -71.57 -21.22
C PHE A 66 46.63 -70.97 -21.73
N VAL A 67 47.30 -70.20 -20.88
CA VAL A 67 48.56 -69.52 -21.21
C VAL A 67 49.73 -69.95 -20.30
N GLY A 68 49.49 -70.86 -19.35
CA GLY A 68 50.54 -71.59 -18.62
C GLY A 68 50.37 -71.64 -17.09
N VAL A 69 51.43 -72.06 -16.41
CA VAL A 69 51.42 -72.32 -14.95
C VAL A 69 51.40 -71.03 -14.14
N LEU A 70 50.57 -70.96 -13.10
CA LEU A 70 50.63 -69.92 -12.06
C LEU A 70 51.77 -70.23 -11.07
N ALA A 71 52.55 -69.23 -10.66
CA ALA A 71 53.78 -69.46 -9.87
C ALA A 71 53.53 -70.03 -8.46
N THR A 72 52.52 -69.55 -7.75
CA THR A 72 52.15 -70.02 -6.39
C THR A 72 50.64 -69.90 -6.18
N PRO A 73 50.02 -70.68 -5.26
CA PRO A 73 48.60 -70.55 -4.95
C PRO A 73 48.19 -69.17 -4.40
N THR A 74 49.14 -68.36 -3.93
CA THR A 74 48.95 -67.00 -3.40
C THR A 74 49.30 -65.91 -4.40
N THR A 75 49.77 -66.26 -5.60
CA THR A 75 50.05 -65.28 -6.66
C THR A 75 48.76 -64.53 -7.00
N ALA A 76 48.86 -63.22 -7.24
CA ALA A 76 47.75 -62.42 -7.72
C ALA A 76 47.15 -63.03 -9.00
N HIS A 77 45.89 -62.71 -9.28
CA HIS A 77 45.23 -63.20 -10.48
C HIS A 77 46.06 -62.90 -11.74
N THR A 78 46.12 -63.85 -12.66
CA THR A 78 46.70 -63.64 -13.98
C THR A 78 45.93 -64.49 -14.97
N ASP A 79 45.29 -63.85 -15.93
CA ASP A 79 44.40 -64.46 -16.92
C ASP A 79 45.01 -65.70 -17.59
N GLY A 80 44.21 -66.77 -17.65
CA GLY A 80 44.54 -68.02 -18.33
C GLY A 80 45.63 -68.85 -17.64
N ARG A 81 45.84 -68.63 -16.33
CA ARG A 81 46.80 -69.39 -15.53
C ARG A 81 46.10 -70.39 -14.62
N CYS A 82 46.78 -71.49 -14.30
CA CYS A 82 46.29 -72.43 -13.30
C CYS A 82 47.42 -73.03 -12.46
N ILE A 83 47.06 -73.58 -11.29
CA ILE A 83 47.99 -74.28 -10.40
C ILE A 83 47.28 -75.37 -9.60
N HIS A 84 47.96 -76.50 -9.39
CA HIS A 84 47.51 -77.53 -8.45
C HIS A 84 47.65 -77.04 -7.01
N VAL A 85 46.55 -77.07 -6.26
CA VAL A 85 46.51 -76.68 -4.84
C VAL A 85 46.39 -77.88 -3.90
N GLY A 86 46.60 -79.09 -4.43
CA GLY A 86 46.60 -80.35 -3.70
C GLY A 86 45.31 -81.16 -3.82
N ARG A 87 45.41 -82.47 -3.59
CA ARG A 87 44.28 -83.45 -3.62
C ARG A 87 43.44 -83.37 -4.91
N GLY A 88 44.11 -83.20 -6.06
CA GLY A 88 43.48 -83.12 -7.39
C GLY A 88 42.67 -81.85 -7.63
N ARG A 89 42.82 -80.83 -6.76
CA ARG A 89 42.19 -79.53 -6.94
C ARG A 89 43.12 -78.56 -7.66
N TYR A 90 42.57 -77.84 -8.62
CA TYR A 90 43.27 -76.84 -9.42
C TYR A 90 42.60 -75.48 -9.22
N ARG A 91 43.40 -74.46 -8.90
CA ARG A 91 42.98 -73.06 -8.98
C ARG A 91 43.08 -72.64 -10.45
N VAL A 92 42.04 -71.99 -10.95
CA VAL A 92 41.97 -71.49 -12.32
C VAL A 92 41.66 -69.99 -12.27
N ASP A 93 42.54 -69.20 -12.90
CA ASP A 93 42.43 -67.76 -13.07
C ASP A 93 41.86 -67.50 -14.48
N TRP A 94 40.58 -67.16 -14.56
CA TRP A 94 39.86 -67.02 -15.83
C TRP A 94 40.13 -65.66 -16.48
N PRO A 95 40.23 -65.59 -17.82
CA PRO A 95 40.31 -64.29 -18.49
C PRO A 95 39.05 -63.47 -18.24
N ASP A 96 39.20 -62.16 -18.06
CA ASP A 96 38.07 -61.22 -17.83
C ASP A 96 37.01 -61.31 -18.95
N ALA A 97 37.45 -61.62 -20.18
CA ALA A 97 36.59 -61.81 -21.34
C ALA A 97 35.53 -62.92 -21.16
N ALA A 98 35.74 -63.88 -20.25
CA ALA A 98 34.75 -64.91 -19.95
C ALA A 98 33.50 -64.34 -19.23
N PHE A 99 33.54 -63.11 -18.68
CA PHE A 99 32.46 -62.54 -17.88
C PHE A 99 31.86 -61.25 -18.46
N ASP A 100 32.16 -60.89 -19.73
CA ASP A 100 31.67 -59.67 -20.41
C ASP A 100 30.50 -59.91 -21.39
N GLY A 101 29.81 -61.05 -21.28
CA GLY A 101 28.76 -61.45 -22.23
C GLY A 101 27.44 -60.68 -22.13
N GLY A 102 27.22 -59.94 -21.05
CA GLY A 102 25.98 -59.21 -20.74
C GLY A 102 25.18 -59.82 -19.59
N VAL A 103 24.52 -58.96 -18.80
CA VAL A 103 23.68 -59.35 -17.65
C VAL A 103 22.57 -60.32 -18.05
N GLY A 104 22.33 -61.33 -17.21
CA GLY A 104 21.31 -62.38 -17.38
C GLY A 104 21.75 -63.55 -18.25
N LYS A 105 22.93 -63.48 -18.88
CA LYS A 105 23.50 -64.59 -19.62
C LYS A 105 24.20 -65.59 -18.72
N ARG A 106 24.29 -66.83 -19.20
CA ARG A 106 25.03 -67.90 -18.55
C ARG A 106 26.37 -68.11 -19.25
N VAL A 107 27.40 -68.38 -18.45
CA VAL A 107 28.73 -68.74 -18.94
C VAL A 107 29.08 -70.10 -18.37
N GLN A 108 29.43 -71.04 -19.25
CA GLN A 108 29.96 -72.33 -18.85
C GLN A 108 31.48 -72.28 -18.89
N LEU A 109 32.11 -72.50 -17.75
CA LEU A 109 33.57 -72.56 -17.57
C LEU A 109 33.99 -74.03 -17.60
N ILE A 110 34.95 -74.38 -18.45
CA ILE A 110 35.28 -75.76 -18.81
C ILE A 110 36.79 -75.99 -18.64
N LEU A 111 37.15 -76.99 -17.85
CA LEU A 111 38.54 -77.43 -17.68
C LEU A 111 38.69 -78.87 -18.16
N VAL A 112 39.63 -79.09 -19.08
CA VAL A 112 39.88 -80.39 -19.75
C VAL A 112 41.34 -80.79 -19.53
N ASP A 113 41.59 -82.10 -19.46
CA ASP A 113 42.94 -82.66 -19.67
C ASP A 113 43.10 -83.01 -21.15
N GLY A 114 43.92 -82.26 -21.88
CA GLY A 114 44.13 -82.40 -23.33
C GLY A 114 44.71 -83.75 -23.75
N ASP A 115 45.33 -84.49 -22.82
CA ASP A 115 45.80 -85.86 -23.05
C ASP A 115 44.69 -86.92 -22.85
N GLY A 116 43.50 -86.52 -22.38
CA GLY A 116 42.33 -87.37 -22.21
C GLY A 116 42.38 -88.32 -21.01
N GLY A 117 43.23 -88.07 -20.00
CA GLY A 117 43.34 -88.88 -18.79
C GLY A 117 42.28 -88.59 -17.72
N ALA A 118 41.69 -87.40 -17.73
CA ALA A 118 40.69 -86.96 -16.76
C ALA A 118 39.33 -86.63 -17.38
N PHE A 119 38.27 -86.67 -16.57
CA PHE A 119 36.95 -86.15 -16.96
C PHE A 119 37.00 -84.64 -17.20
N GLU A 120 36.26 -84.18 -18.21
CA GLU A 120 35.92 -82.77 -18.38
C GLU A 120 35.09 -82.30 -17.18
N GLU A 121 35.53 -81.22 -16.53
CA GLU A 121 34.79 -80.59 -15.45
C GLU A 121 34.23 -79.25 -15.93
N THR A 122 32.96 -78.98 -15.63
CA THR A 122 32.27 -77.77 -16.04
C THR A 122 31.61 -77.05 -14.87
N LEU A 123 31.57 -75.73 -14.93
CA LEU A 123 30.92 -74.86 -13.96
C LEU A 123 30.06 -73.83 -14.70
N GLU A 124 28.76 -73.79 -14.41
CA GLU A 124 27.85 -72.77 -14.95
C GLU A 124 27.76 -71.59 -13.97
N VAL A 125 27.97 -70.38 -14.49
CA VAL A 125 27.77 -69.12 -13.78
C VAL A 125 26.74 -68.27 -14.51
N GLU A 126 25.97 -67.47 -13.78
CA GLU A 126 25.03 -66.49 -14.33
C GLU A 126 25.60 -65.08 -14.12
N LEU A 127 25.63 -64.28 -15.17
CA LEU A 127 26.11 -62.91 -15.10
C LEU A 127 25.05 -62.02 -14.45
N SER A 128 25.25 -61.65 -13.19
CA SER A 128 24.37 -60.73 -12.49
C SER A 128 24.66 -59.28 -12.90
N PRO A 129 23.70 -58.36 -12.69
CA PRO A 129 24.04 -56.94 -12.66
C PRO A 129 25.23 -56.70 -11.69
N PRO A 130 26.07 -55.68 -11.92
CA PRO A 130 27.09 -55.29 -10.95
C PRO A 130 26.43 -55.08 -9.58
N GLY A 131 26.96 -55.75 -8.56
CA GLY A 131 26.40 -55.86 -7.22
C GLY A 131 26.58 -54.57 -6.42
N ASN A 132 25.99 -53.46 -6.89
CA ASN A 132 25.75 -52.30 -6.05
C ASN A 132 24.67 -51.38 -6.61
N VAL A 133 23.40 -51.78 -6.52
CA VAL A 133 22.24 -50.92 -6.84
C VAL A 133 22.00 -49.84 -5.76
N THR A 134 22.95 -49.63 -4.84
CA THR A 134 22.87 -48.59 -3.80
C THR A 134 23.47 -47.26 -4.24
N GLN A 135 24.09 -47.20 -5.42
CA GLN A 135 24.52 -45.96 -6.05
C GLN A 135 23.77 -45.78 -7.37
N LEU A 136 22.99 -44.71 -7.44
CA LEU A 136 22.65 -44.09 -8.72
C LEU A 136 23.97 -43.57 -9.29
N ASP A 137 24.49 -44.20 -10.34
CA ASP A 137 25.68 -43.68 -10.99
C ASP A 137 25.30 -42.69 -12.11
N GLY A 138 26.29 -41.93 -12.59
CA GLY A 138 26.07 -40.88 -13.58
C GLY A 138 25.55 -41.36 -14.95
N SER A 139 25.49 -42.68 -15.19
CA SER A 139 24.90 -43.24 -16.40
C SER A 139 23.40 -43.55 -16.24
N ASP A 140 22.94 -43.75 -15.01
CA ASP A 140 21.50 -43.90 -14.69
C ASP A 140 20.74 -42.56 -14.71
N ILE A 141 21.46 -41.45 -14.64
CA ILE A 141 20.92 -40.07 -14.70
C ILE A 141 21.10 -39.51 -16.12
N GLN A 142 20.51 -40.16 -17.11
CA GLN A 142 20.49 -39.65 -18.49
C GLN A 142 19.24 -38.79 -18.73
N GLN A 143 19.24 -37.56 -18.20
CA GLN A 143 18.56 -36.44 -18.85
C GLN A 143 19.52 -35.27 -18.96
N ALA A 144 19.51 -34.63 -20.14
CA ALA A 144 20.48 -33.69 -20.71
C ALA A 144 20.76 -32.39 -19.93
N SER A 145 20.54 -32.34 -18.61
CA SER A 145 20.66 -31.11 -17.82
C SER A 145 21.10 -31.30 -16.36
N GLY A 146 21.55 -32.49 -15.94
CA GLY A 146 22.30 -32.63 -14.68
C GLY A 146 21.50 -32.53 -13.37
N TYR A 147 20.21 -32.86 -13.37
CA TYR A 147 19.39 -32.91 -12.14
C TYR A 147 18.63 -34.24 -12.03
N ILE A 148 18.51 -34.74 -10.80
CA ILE A 148 17.58 -35.83 -10.44
C ILE A 148 16.17 -35.23 -10.36
N LYS A 149 15.28 -35.58 -11.29
CA LYS A 149 13.85 -35.20 -11.21
C LYS A 149 13.16 -36.11 -10.19
N VAL A 150 12.67 -35.53 -9.08
CA VAL A 150 11.89 -36.23 -8.04
C VAL A 150 10.39 -35.93 -8.14
N SER A 151 9.97 -35.06 -9.06
CA SER A 151 8.56 -34.86 -9.40
C SER A 151 8.38 -34.48 -10.86
N ASP A 152 7.26 -34.89 -11.44
CA ASP A 152 6.79 -34.60 -12.81
C ASP A 152 5.90 -33.35 -12.88
N GLY A 153 5.77 -32.61 -11.77
CA GLY A 153 4.96 -31.40 -11.68
C GLY A 153 5.70 -30.14 -12.12
N THR A 154 4.98 -29.18 -12.71
CA THR A 154 5.47 -27.86 -13.12
C THR A 154 5.80 -26.91 -11.95
N GLY A 155 6.04 -27.44 -10.76
CA GLY A 155 6.29 -26.68 -9.53
C GLY A 155 7.78 -26.63 -9.15
N THR A 156 8.21 -25.50 -8.60
CA THR A 156 9.57 -25.15 -8.17
C THR A 156 10.03 -25.89 -6.91
N GLY A 157 9.97 -27.22 -6.89
CA GLY A 157 10.46 -28.05 -5.78
C GLY A 157 11.69 -28.86 -6.19
N GLN A 158 12.89 -28.38 -5.91
CA GLN A 158 14.12 -29.18 -6.03
C GLN A 158 14.64 -29.53 -4.62
N ILE A 159 15.14 -30.76 -4.45
CA ILE A 159 15.79 -31.22 -3.20
C ILE A 159 17.30 -31.29 -3.47
N GLN A 160 18.06 -30.39 -2.83
CA GLN A 160 19.53 -30.39 -2.89
C GLN A 160 20.10 -31.19 -1.71
N LEU A 161 20.85 -32.25 -1.99
CA LEU A 161 21.47 -33.11 -0.97
C LEU A 161 22.98 -32.85 -0.92
N THR A 162 23.42 -32.01 0.02
CA THR A 162 24.87 -31.73 0.18
C THR A 162 25.57 -32.80 1.04
N SER A 163 24.86 -33.54 1.90
CA SER A 163 25.43 -34.69 2.61
C SER A 163 24.37 -35.54 3.32
N GLY A 164 24.01 -36.70 2.74
CA GLY A 164 23.48 -37.91 3.43
C GLY A 164 22.24 -37.83 4.34
N ALA A 165 21.72 -36.65 4.66
CA ALA A 165 20.54 -36.45 5.49
C ALA A 165 19.59 -35.49 4.77
N VAL A 166 18.36 -35.95 4.52
CA VAL A 166 17.24 -35.09 4.17
C VAL A 166 16.70 -34.56 5.50
N ASP A 167 17.32 -33.52 6.02
CA ASP A 167 16.78 -32.83 7.20
C ASP A 167 15.64 -31.91 6.72
N VAL A 168 14.42 -32.42 6.80
CA VAL A 168 13.18 -31.66 6.57
C VAL A 168 12.92 -30.81 7.82
N VAL A 169 13.85 -29.93 8.17
CA VAL A 169 13.69 -29.04 9.34
C VAL A 169 13.41 -27.60 8.92
N THR A 170 13.73 -27.21 7.69
CA THR A 170 13.28 -25.90 7.20
C THR A 170 13.02 -25.91 5.70
N ILE A 171 11.79 -26.26 5.31
CA ILE A 171 11.21 -25.65 4.10
C ILE A 171 10.96 -24.21 4.50
N GLU A 172 11.95 -23.34 4.26
CA GLU A 172 11.82 -21.90 4.42
C GLU A 172 11.05 -21.36 3.21
N THR A 173 9.82 -21.84 3.02
CA THR A 173 8.77 -20.95 2.54
C THR A 173 8.41 -20.14 3.76
N GLY A 174 8.46 -18.80 3.69
CA GLY A 174 7.96 -17.94 4.76
C GLY A 174 6.72 -18.56 5.37
N ASP A 175 6.67 -18.61 6.70
CA ASP A 175 5.70 -19.46 7.37
C ASP A 175 4.27 -19.13 6.90
N ALA A 176 3.29 -19.99 7.22
CA ALA A 176 1.91 -19.72 6.80
C ALA A 176 1.43 -18.31 7.22
N THR A 177 2.05 -17.74 8.25
CA THR A 177 1.81 -16.38 8.73
C THR A 177 2.41 -15.33 7.77
N ASP A 178 3.63 -15.49 7.26
CA ASP A 178 4.24 -14.59 6.28
C ASP A 178 3.46 -14.53 4.96
N ALA A 179 2.98 -15.69 4.48
CA ALA A 179 2.16 -15.76 3.27
C ALA A 179 0.78 -15.10 3.49
N LEU A 180 0.15 -15.33 4.64
CA LEU A 180 -1.11 -14.69 5.02
C LEU A 180 -0.96 -13.18 5.17
N ASN A 181 0.12 -12.73 5.82
CA ASN A 181 0.39 -11.30 6.01
C ASN A 181 0.61 -10.62 4.67
N THR A 182 1.39 -11.23 3.77
CA THR A 182 1.62 -10.68 2.42
C THR A 182 0.32 -10.58 1.61
N GLU A 183 -0.53 -11.61 1.64
CA GLU A 183 -1.83 -11.60 0.96
C GLU A 183 -2.76 -10.53 1.56
N ALA A 184 -2.79 -10.42 2.90
CA ALA A 184 -3.58 -9.43 3.62
C ALA A 184 -3.12 -7.99 3.31
N ASP A 185 -1.82 -7.73 3.34
CA ASP A 185 -1.22 -6.43 3.00
C ASP A 185 -1.54 -6.05 1.55
N ASN A 186 -1.38 -6.99 0.62
CA ASN A 186 -1.74 -6.78 -0.79
C ASN A 186 -3.23 -6.48 -0.97
N ALA A 187 -4.12 -7.17 -0.24
CA ALA A 187 -5.55 -6.91 -0.30
C ALA A 187 -5.90 -5.52 0.26
N ILE A 188 -5.32 -5.14 1.41
CA ILE A 188 -5.51 -3.82 2.02
C ILE A 188 -5.08 -2.71 1.05
N ILE A 189 -3.92 -2.85 0.40
CA ILE A 189 -3.44 -1.89 -0.61
C ILE A 189 -4.33 -1.89 -1.86
N THR A 190 -4.71 -3.07 -2.36
CA THR A 190 -5.54 -3.22 -3.58
C THR A 190 -6.89 -2.52 -3.44
N TYR A 191 -7.53 -2.67 -2.28
CA TYR A 191 -8.80 -2.01 -1.99
C TYR A 191 -8.63 -0.59 -1.45
N LYS A 192 -7.39 -0.09 -1.37
CA LYS A 192 -7.05 1.21 -0.79
C LYS A 192 -7.68 1.35 0.59
N LEU A 193 -7.48 0.39 1.47
CA LEU A 193 -7.90 0.47 2.87
C LEU A 193 -6.72 0.82 3.78
N ASP A 194 -5.54 1.02 3.18
CA ASP A 194 -4.30 1.46 3.82
C ASP A 194 -4.51 2.71 4.68
N HIS A 195 -5.26 3.69 4.17
CA HIS A 195 -5.58 4.92 4.90
C HIS A 195 -6.61 4.77 6.03
N LEU A 196 -7.22 3.59 6.21
CA LEU A 196 -8.15 3.25 7.29
C LEU A 196 -7.54 2.36 8.36
N VAL A 197 -6.55 1.54 7.99
CA VAL A 197 -5.98 0.48 8.83
C VAL A 197 -4.52 0.74 9.17
N TYR A 198 -3.97 1.89 8.76
CA TYR A 198 -2.60 2.26 9.13
C TYR A 198 -2.46 2.29 10.65
N ALA A 199 -1.52 1.50 11.17
CA ALA A 199 -1.29 1.40 12.60
C ALA A 199 -0.84 2.77 13.12
N ALA A 200 -1.58 3.31 14.08
CA ALA A 200 -1.16 4.47 14.86
C ALA A 200 0.14 4.12 15.60
N ASP A 201 1.17 4.95 15.46
CA ASP A 201 2.39 4.85 16.28
C ASP A 201 2.09 5.46 17.67
N GLY A 202 1.24 4.79 18.45
CA GLY A 202 0.82 5.24 19.79
C GLY A 202 -0.55 5.91 19.80
N ASP A 203 -0.63 7.09 20.42
CA ASP A 203 -1.90 7.84 20.58
C ASP A 203 -2.21 8.74 19.37
N ASP A 204 -1.28 8.87 18.42
CA ASP A 204 -1.40 9.71 17.23
C ASP A 204 -1.94 8.91 16.03
N PRO A 205 -2.94 9.42 15.30
CA PRO A 205 -3.30 8.91 13.99
C PRO A 205 -2.08 8.83 13.08
N ALA A 206 -1.97 7.74 12.32
CA ALA A 206 -0.92 7.62 11.32
C ALA A 206 -1.01 8.72 10.25
N ASP A 207 0.15 9.15 9.78
CA ASP A 207 0.28 10.06 8.64
C ASP A 207 -0.44 9.51 7.41
N ASP A 208 -0.94 10.40 6.58
CA ASP A 208 -1.74 10.13 5.38
C ASP A 208 -3.09 9.42 5.59
N SER A 209 -3.44 9.07 6.84
CA SER A 209 -4.75 8.51 7.18
C SER A 209 -5.88 9.49 6.86
N ILE A 210 -7.11 8.97 6.76
CA ILE A 210 -8.27 9.83 6.54
C ILE A 210 -8.45 10.85 7.68
N MET A 211 -8.09 10.47 8.92
CA MET A 211 -8.14 11.37 10.06
C MET A 211 -7.08 12.47 9.94
N ALA A 212 -5.84 12.13 9.57
CA ALA A 212 -4.79 13.12 9.33
C ALA A 212 -5.13 14.08 8.20
N LYS A 213 -5.68 13.59 7.09
CA LYS A 213 -6.13 14.45 5.98
C LYS A 213 -7.35 15.33 6.30
N LEU A 214 -8.15 14.94 7.28
CA LEU A 214 -9.28 15.75 7.76
C LEU A 214 -8.84 16.80 8.79
N ALA A 215 -7.70 16.59 9.45
CA ALA A 215 -7.23 17.39 10.57
C ALA A 215 -5.95 18.19 10.28
N ALA A 216 -5.22 17.93 9.19
CA ALA A 216 -4.00 18.62 8.83
C ALA A 216 -3.93 18.87 7.32
N THR A 217 -3.45 20.06 6.91
CA THR A 217 -3.48 20.51 5.50
C THR A 217 -2.55 19.73 4.57
N ASP A 218 -1.51 19.11 5.09
CA ASP A 218 -0.52 18.30 4.37
C ASP A 218 -0.73 16.78 4.58
N GLY A 219 -1.66 16.38 5.45
CA GLY A 219 -1.92 14.99 5.79
C GLY A 219 -0.90 14.35 6.73
N ASP A 220 0.03 15.14 7.29
CA ASP A 220 1.03 14.72 8.29
C ASP A 220 0.51 15.08 9.69
N TRP A 221 0.31 14.07 10.57
CA TRP A 221 -0.16 14.32 11.93
C TRP A 221 0.96 14.83 12.84
N SER A 222 2.23 14.61 12.47
CA SER A 222 3.39 15.07 13.25
C SER A 222 3.45 16.59 13.39
N ASN A 223 2.86 17.32 12.43
CA ASN A 223 2.75 18.77 12.44
C ASN A 223 1.36 19.26 12.86
N PHE A 224 0.45 18.35 13.24
CA PHE A 224 -0.91 18.69 13.65
C PHE A 224 -0.89 19.65 14.84
N SER A 225 -1.40 20.86 14.62
CA SER A 225 -1.64 21.83 15.67
C SER A 225 -3.12 21.85 16.03
N GLU A 226 -3.43 21.46 17.27
CA GLU A 226 -4.78 21.55 17.83
C GLU A 226 -5.39 22.96 17.70
N THR A 227 -4.54 23.99 17.58
CA THR A 227 -4.94 25.40 17.50
C THR A 227 -5.14 25.94 16.09
N THR A 228 -4.63 25.30 15.05
CA THR A 228 -4.72 25.81 13.66
C THR A 228 -5.30 24.82 12.67
N ASP A 229 -5.14 23.52 12.91
CA ASP A 229 -5.40 22.50 11.89
C ASP A 229 -6.63 21.64 12.25
N SER A 230 -7.00 21.60 13.53
CA SER A 230 -8.21 20.91 13.97
C SER A 230 -9.46 21.46 13.29
N LEU A 231 -10.42 20.60 12.96
CA LEU A 231 -11.76 21.02 12.50
C LEU A 231 -12.45 21.99 13.48
N GLN A 232 -12.05 21.90 14.75
CA GLN A 232 -12.37 22.83 15.83
C GLN A 232 -11.76 24.21 15.56
N SER A 233 -10.48 24.31 15.23
CA SER A 233 -9.85 25.57 14.81
C SER A 233 -10.41 26.13 13.50
N ILE A 234 -10.75 25.30 12.50
CA ILE A 234 -11.43 25.76 11.29
C ILE A 234 -12.83 26.30 11.60
N ARG A 235 -13.58 25.66 12.50
CA ARG A 235 -14.87 26.16 12.99
C ARG A 235 -14.71 27.50 13.70
N ASP A 236 -13.67 27.62 14.53
CA ASP A 236 -13.38 28.83 15.29
C ASP A 236 -12.85 29.96 14.36
N ALA A 237 -12.11 29.61 13.31
CA ALA A 237 -11.59 30.52 12.28
C ALA A 237 -12.64 30.94 11.23
N ILE A 238 -13.66 30.10 10.97
CA ILE A 238 -14.85 30.47 10.16
C ILE A 238 -15.68 31.56 10.86
N GLY A 239 -15.40 31.87 12.13
CA GLY A 239 -15.67 33.19 12.68
C GLY A 239 -17.16 33.55 12.77
N LEU A 240 -18.04 32.57 12.95
CA LEU A 240 -19.44 32.82 13.31
C LEU A 240 -19.58 32.90 14.84
N PHE A 241 -18.78 33.80 15.44
CA PHE A 241 -18.83 34.31 16.82
C PHE A 241 -18.89 33.26 17.95
N ASP A 242 -17.74 32.82 18.47
CA ASP A 242 -17.68 31.77 19.51
C ASP A 242 -17.63 32.35 20.94
N THR A 243 -17.45 33.67 21.11
CA THR A 243 -17.46 34.28 22.45
C THR A 243 -18.31 35.55 22.55
N ALA A 244 -18.99 35.71 23.69
CA ALA A 244 -19.71 36.94 24.02
C ALA A 244 -18.80 38.18 24.03
N ALA A 245 -17.48 38.00 24.18
CA ALA A 245 -16.48 39.06 24.16
C ALA A 245 -16.19 39.56 22.72
N GLU A 246 -16.22 38.69 21.72
CA GLU A 246 -16.09 39.07 20.30
C GLU A 246 -17.36 39.76 19.81
N TRP A 247 -18.53 39.29 20.29
CA TRP A 247 -19.79 40.01 20.15
C TRP A 247 -19.71 41.43 20.75
N LEU A 248 -19.03 41.58 21.89
CA LEU A 248 -18.82 42.87 22.55
C LEU A 248 -17.78 43.75 21.83
N ALA A 249 -16.83 43.15 21.12
CA ALA A 249 -15.78 43.86 20.38
C ALA A 249 -16.28 44.45 19.05
N LEU A 250 -17.22 43.79 18.36
CA LEU A 250 -17.95 44.41 17.23
C LEU A 250 -18.92 45.50 17.72
N LEU A 251 -19.44 45.34 18.95
CA LEU A 251 -20.22 46.35 19.66
C LEU A 251 -19.34 47.38 20.38
N ALA A 252 -18.02 47.40 20.14
CA ALA A 252 -17.11 48.45 20.62
C ALA A 252 -17.25 49.72 19.77
N ALA A 253 -18.48 50.15 19.55
CA ALA A 253 -18.79 51.56 19.41
C ALA A 253 -18.14 52.27 20.61
N VAL A 254 -17.59 53.45 20.39
CA VAL A 254 -17.17 54.34 21.47
C VAL A 254 -18.42 54.68 22.28
N ASN A 255 -18.70 53.88 23.31
CA ASN A 255 -19.81 54.07 24.24
C ASN A 255 -19.33 55.07 25.30
N THR A 256 -19.33 56.35 24.94
CA THR A 256 -18.92 57.44 25.83
C THR A 256 -20.12 58.31 26.15
N ASP A 257 -20.60 58.26 27.39
CA ASP A 257 -21.68 59.11 27.89
C ASP A 257 -21.41 60.60 27.58
N ALA A 258 -22.41 61.33 27.06
CA ALA A 258 -22.30 62.77 26.94
C ALA A 258 -22.70 63.42 28.27
N THR A 259 -21.85 64.33 28.75
CA THR A 259 -21.97 64.88 30.10
C THR A 259 -21.96 66.42 30.11
N SER A 260 -22.75 67.00 29.19
CA SER A 260 -23.41 68.32 29.21
C SER A 260 -22.63 69.61 28.94
N ALA A 261 -23.25 70.51 28.16
CA ALA A 261 -23.90 71.73 28.68
C ALA A 261 -24.34 72.65 27.51
N THR A 262 -25.65 72.87 27.36
CA THR A 262 -26.28 73.80 26.40
C THR A 262 -25.92 73.56 24.94
N HIS A 263 -26.42 72.47 24.40
CA HIS A 263 -26.18 72.10 23.02
C HIS A 263 -27.36 72.49 22.14
N ALA A 264 -27.08 72.96 20.94
CA ALA A 264 -28.13 73.19 19.96
C ALA A 264 -28.57 71.84 19.39
N THR A 265 -29.69 71.82 18.68
CA THR A 265 -30.11 70.63 17.94
C THR A 265 -29.09 70.21 16.86
N THR A 266 -28.11 71.06 16.52
CA THR A 266 -27.15 70.85 15.42
C THR A 266 -25.74 70.43 15.86
N TYR A 267 -25.42 70.43 17.15
CA TYR A 267 -24.08 70.03 17.61
C TYR A 267 -24.11 69.54 19.06
N VAL A 268 -23.07 68.83 19.47
CA VAL A 268 -22.81 68.46 20.86
C VAL A 268 -21.32 68.56 21.18
N THR A 269 -20.96 68.68 22.46
CA THR A 269 -19.57 68.60 22.92
C THR A 269 -19.42 67.37 23.80
N LEU A 270 -18.38 66.58 23.57
CA LEU A 270 -18.13 65.35 24.31
C LEU A 270 -17.13 65.57 25.47
N GLU A 271 -17.38 64.93 26.60
CA GLU A 271 -16.49 64.96 27.77
C GLU A 271 -15.31 63.97 27.67
N ALA A 272 -15.44 62.98 26.79
CA ALA A 272 -14.45 61.96 26.51
C ALA A 272 -14.24 61.80 24.99
N GLY A 273 -13.17 61.10 24.63
CA GLY A 273 -12.75 60.94 23.23
C GLY A 273 -11.39 61.57 22.95
N THR A 274 -10.92 61.38 21.73
CA THR A 274 -9.65 61.91 21.26
C THR A 274 -9.66 63.44 21.15
N ALA A 275 -8.50 64.07 21.26
CA ALA A 275 -8.32 65.50 20.99
C ALA A 275 -7.81 65.77 19.56
N SER A 276 -7.78 64.74 18.71
CA SER A 276 -7.44 64.85 17.30
C SER A 276 -8.59 65.48 16.53
N ASP A 277 -8.27 66.54 15.79
CA ASP A 277 -9.16 67.12 14.78
C ASP A 277 -9.52 66.07 13.72
N ASP A 278 -10.75 66.14 13.19
CA ASP A 278 -11.30 65.27 12.15
C ASP A 278 -11.37 63.78 12.48
N ALA A 279 -11.08 63.38 13.72
CA ALA A 279 -10.90 61.98 14.08
C ALA A 279 -12.13 61.09 13.83
N TYR A 280 -13.32 61.68 13.82
CA TYR A 280 -14.58 60.98 13.64
C TYR A 280 -15.41 61.55 12.48
N ASN A 281 -14.83 62.39 11.60
CA ASN A 281 -15.58 62.99 10.49
C ASN A 281 -16.12 61.89 9.56
N GLY A 282 -17.39 62.02 9.18
CA GLY A 282 -18.09 61.05 8.34
C GLY A 282 -18.56 59.78 9.08
N GLN A 283 -18.21 59.61 10.36
CA GLN A 283 -18.68 58.50 11.17
C GLN A 283 -20.12 58.70 11.63
N THR A 284 -20.71 57.61 12.13
CA THR A 284 -22.08 57.58 12.65
C THR A 284 -22.10 57.94 14.13
N ILE A 285 -23.02 58.81 14.53
CA ILE A 285 -23.28 59.10 15.94
C ILE A 285 -24.74 58.86 16.30
N SER A 286 -25.01 58.17 17.40
CA SER A 286 -26.34 58.07 17.99
C SER A 286 -26.40 58.92 19.25
N VAL A 287 -27.45 59.73 19.37
CA VAL A 287 -27.77 60.54 20.54
C VAL A 287 -29.11 60.03 21.08
N THR A 288 -29.12 59.59 22.34
CA THR A 288 -30.31 59.07 23.03
C THR A 288 -30.67 60.01 24.17
N ASP A 289 -31.88 60.57 24.13
CA ASP A 289 -32.45 61.35 25.24
C ASP A 289 -32.63 60.42 26.45
N ALA A 290 -31.97 60.74 27.57
CA ALA A 290 -32.03 59.94 28.77
C ALA A 290 -33.40 60.02 29.49
N THR A 291 -34.21 61.04 29.17
CA THR A 291 -35.51 61.29 29.79
C THR A 291 -36.57 60.30 29.31
N ASP A 292 -36.59 60.01 28.01
CA ASP A 292 -37.63 59.19 27.38
C ASP A 292 -37.09 58.04 26.50
N GLY A 293 -35.77 57.96 26.33
CA GLY A 293 -35.10 56.93 25.54
C GLY A 293 -35.21 57.14 24.02
N HIS A 294 -35.73 58.28 23.57
CA HIS A 294 -35.79 58.62 22.15
C HIS A 294 -34.37 58.76 21.60
N ALA A 295 -34.04 58.01 20.54
CA ALA A 295 -32.71 57.96 19.97
C ALA A 295 -32.73 58.38 18.50
N GLU A 296 -31.76 59.20 18.13
CA GLU A 296 -31.56 59.62 16.75
C GLU A 296 -30.12 59.41 16.32
N THR A 297 -29.96 58.98 15.07
CA THR A 297 -28.64 58.77 14.46
C THR A 297 -28.35 59.89 13.48
N ARG A 298 -27.09 60.34 13.45
CA ARG A 298 -26.57 61.42 12.60
C ARG A 298 -25.22 61.05 12.02
N ARG A 299 -24.83 61.76 10.96
CA ARG A 299 -23.44 61.77 10.49
C ARG A 299 -22.71 62.89 11.20
N ILE A 300 -21.48 62.62 11.63
CA ILE A 300 -20.57 63.65 12.11
C ILE A 300 -20.06 64.44 10.91
N GLU A 301 -20.50 65.68 10.77
CA GLU A 301 -20.03 66.59 9.72
C GLU A 301 -18.63 67.11 10.06
N ASP A 302 -18.40 67.45 11.33
CA ASP A 302 -17.13 67.95 11.84
C ASP A 302 -16.90 67.53 13.29
N TYR A 303 -15.68 67.09 13.60
CA TYR A 303 -15.18 66.75 14.93
C TYR A 303 -13.94 67.57 15.21
N THR A 304 -14.09 68.60 16.04
CA THR A 304 -12.95 69.47 16.35
C THR A 304 -12.07 68.89 17.46
N SER A 305 -10.82 69.34 17.53
CA SER A 305 -9.94 69.07 18.68
C SER A 305 -10.50 69.47 20.06
N GLY A 306 -11.50 70.35 20.10
CA GLY A 306 -12.29 70.70 21.30
C GLY A 306 -13.40 69.70 21.65
N ARG A 307 -13.47 68.55 20.96
CA ARG A 307 -14.51 67.51 21.07
C ARG A 307 -15.92 68.00 20.75
N LEU A 308 -16.02 69.09 19.98
CA LEU A 308 -17.28 69.55 19.40
C LEU A 308 -17.59 68.68 18.18
N VAL A 309 -18.77 68.07 18.19
CA VAL A 309 -19.35 67.29 17.10
C VAL A 309 -20.46 68.11 16.45
N THR A 310 -20.33 68.44 15.18
CA THR A 310 -21.42 69.05 14.39
C THR A 310 -22.15 67.96 13.61
N PHE A 311 -23.48 68.01 13.60
CA PHE A 311 -24.32 67.04 12.91
C PHE A 311 -24.65 67.50 11.49
N ASP A 312 -24.79 66.55 10.57
CA ASP A 312 -25.27 66.77 9.21
C ASP A 312 -26.67 67.42 9.14
N ARG A 313 -27.51 67.19 10.17
CA ARG A 313 -28.82 67.82 10.32
C ARG A 313 -29.23 67.93 11.79
N ALA A 314 -30.12 68.87 12.09
CA ALA A 314 -30.65 69.08 13.43
C ALA A 314 -31.37 67.83 13.98
N LEU A 315 -31.17 67.53 15.26
CA LEU A 315 -31.96 66.58 16.06
C LEU A 315 -33.38 67.13 16.31
N SER A 316 -34.35 66.25 16.50
CA SER A 316 -35.73 66.67 16.85
C SER A 316 -35.87 67.12 18.31
N PHE A 317 -34.84 66.88 19.13
CA PHE A 317 -34.74 67.28 20.51
C PHE A 317 -33.41 68.01 20.77
N THR A 318 -33.35 68.75 21.88
CA THR A 318 -32.15 69.47 22.30
C THR A 318 -31.39 68.60 23.31
N PRO A 319 -30.17 68.10 22.98
CA PRO A 319 -29.43 67.28 23.90
C PRO A 319 -29.12 68.01 25.22
N VAL A 320 -29.26 67.31 26.34
CA VAL A 320 -29.02 67.83 27.70
C VAL A 320 -27.97 67.00 28.43
N GLN A 321 -27.70 67.37 29.69
CA GLN A 321 -26.86 66.55 30.57
C GLN A 321 -27.44 65.15 30.73
N ASP A 322 -26.56 64.14 30.73
CA ASP A 322 -26.86 62.72 30.92
C ASP A 322 -27.45 61.99 29.70
N ASP A 323 -27.67 62.68 28.57
CA ASP A 323 -28.00 62.03 27.31
C ASP A 323 -26.86 61.12 26.85
N ILE A 324 -27.22 59.98 26.27
CA ILE A 324 -26.25 58.95 25.90
C ILE A 324 -25.81 59.19 24.46
N ILE A 325 -24.50 59.34 24.25
CA ILE A 325 -23.92 59.54 22.93
C ILE A 325 -23.01 58.38 22.58
N ARG A 326 -23.16 57.86 21.37
CA ARG A 326 -22.38 56.74 20.86
C ARG A 326 -21.85 57.07 19.49
N ILE A 327 -20.53 57.10 19.35
CA ILE A 327 -19.89 57.18 18.03
C ILE A 327 -19.53 55.76 17.61
N TYR A 328 -20.01 55.37 16.43
CA TYR A 328 -19.70 54.08 15.83
C TYR A 328 -18.57 54.28 14.83
N ASP A 329 -17.54 53.43 14.91
CA ASP A 329 -16.41 53.40 13.97
C ASP A 329 -16.83 52.78 12.63
N MET A 330 -17.83 53.40 12.02
CA MET A 330 -18.46 53.01 10.77
C MET A 330 -18.89 54.29 10.05
N PRO A 331 -18.57 54.44 8.76
CA PRO A 331 -19.04 55.59 8.00
C PRO A 331 -20.58 55.56 7.96
N TYR A 332 -21.23 56.73 7.93
CA TYR A 332 -22.70 56.84 8.02
C TYR A 332 -23.48 56.02 6.99
N ASN A 333 -22.86 55.72 5.84
CA ASN A 333 -23.39 54.87 4.79
C ASN A 333 -23.17 53.35 4.99
N ALA A 334 -22.32 52.93 5.95
CA ALA A 334 -22.05 51.51 6.18
C ALA A 334 -23.18 50.76 6.91
N ILE A 335 -24.01 51.44 7.71
CA ILE A 335 -25.20 50.81 8.31
C ILE A 335 -26.21 50.37 7.24
N ALA A 336 -26.23 51.04 6.09
CA ALA A 336 -27.10 50.65 4.99
C ALA A 336 -26.45 49.65 4.01
N ALA A 337 -25.11 49.56 3.97
CA ALA A 337 -24.37 48.59 3.15
C ALA A 337 -24.41 47.15 3.70
N ILE A 338 -24.67 46.94 4.98
CA ILE A 338 -24.79 45.59 5.58
C ILE A 338 -26.01 44.83 5.04
N ALA A 339 -26.97 45.51 4.42
CA ALA A 339 -28.12 44.89 3.74
C ALA A 339 -27.86 44.50 2.27
N GLY A 340 -26.64 44.70 1.74
CA GLY A 340 -26.25 44.23 0.40
C GLY A 340 -26.67 45.11 -0.79
N GLY A 341 -27.37 46.23 -0.56
CA GLY A 341 -27.85 47.10 -1.62
C GLY A 341 -26.90 48.24 -2.03
N THR A 342 -26.93 48.61 -3.32
CA THR A 342 -26.31 49.82 -3.87
C THR A 342 -27.15 51.05 -3.52
N ALA A 343 -26.49 52.17 -3.20
CA ALA A 343 -27.17 53.43 -2.92
C ALA A 343 -27.86 53.96 -4.18
N ASN A 344 -29.16 54.18 -4.08
CA ASN A 344 -30.06 54.59 -5.15
C ASN A 344 -30.86 55.81 -4.70
N THR A 345 -30.82 56.88 -5.49
CA THR A 345 -31.48 58.15 -5.14
C THR A 345 -32.80 58.28 -5.87
N TYR A 346 -33.87 58.50 -5.13
CA TYR A 346 -35.17 58.88 -5.68
C TYR A 346 -35.45 60.35 -5.38
N ILE A 347 -35.84 61.12 -6.39
CA ILE A 347 -36.05 62.57 -6.28
C ILE A 347 -37.53 62.88 -6.50
N VAL A 348 -38.15 63.56 -5.53
CA VAL A 348 -39.55 63.98 -5.59
C VAL A 348 -39.64 65.45 -5.98
N THR A 349 -40.30 65.72 -7.10
CA THR A 349 -40.52 67.07 -7.62
C THR A 349 -42.00 67.35 -7.91
N ASP A 350 -42.37 68.62 -7.99
CA ASP A 350 -43.74 69.09 -8.29
C ASP A 350 -44.27 68.74 -9.69
N THR A 351 -43.39 68.31 -10.59
CA THR A 351 -43.72 68.00 -11.99
C THR A 351 -43.44 66.55 -12.37
N GLY A 352 -42.93 65.72 -11.44
CA GLY A 352 -42.58 64.31 -11.71
C GLY A 352 -41.43 64.14 -12.70
N ALA A 353 -40.68 65.20 -13.02
CA ALA A 353 -39.64 65.19 -14.03
C ALA A 353 -38.33 65.81 -13.51
N ALA A 354 -37.20 65.41 -14.08
CA ALA A 354 -35.90 66.01 -13.79
C ALA A 354 -35.93 67.51 -14.13
N GLY A 355 -35.86 68.36 -13.11
CA GLY A 355 -35.91 69.83 -13.22
C GLY A 355 -37.13 70.53 -12.61
N GLY A 356 -38.07 69.78 -12.01
CA GLY A 356 -39.14 70.35 -11.18
C GLY A 356 -38.64 70.92 -9.85
N ASN A 357 -39.49 71.69 -9.15
CA ASN A 357 -39.12 72.15 -7.81
C ASN A 357 -39.11 70.96 -6.85
N ALA A 358 -38.01 70.83 -6.11
CA ALA A 358 -37.86 69.85 -5.06
C ALA A 358 -38.99 69.95 -4.02
N ILE A 359 -39.54 68.80 -3.61
CA ILE A 359 -40.51 68.73 -2.53
C ILE A 359 -39.85 68.07 -1.31
N PRO A 360 -39.47 68.84 -0.27
CA PRO A 360 -38.93 68.26 0.95
C PRO A 360 -40.00 67.54 1.77
N ASP A 361 -39.61 66.78 2.80
CA ASP A 361 -40.53 66.18 3.77
C ASP A 361 -41.63 65.28 3.16
N VAL A 362 -41.37 64.64 2.01
CA VAL A 362 -42.28 63.65 1.43
C VAL A 362 -41.93 62.29 2.01
N PHE A 363 -42.91 61.59 2.59
CA PHE A 363 -42.71 60.21 3.02
C PHE A 363 -42.81 59.30 1.79
N VAL A 364 -41.71 58.63 1.45
CA VAL A 364 -41.56 57.75 0.29
C VAL A 364 -41.34 56.33 0.79
N TRP A 365 -42.05 55.34 0.23
CA TRP A 365 -41.81 53.93 0.53
C TRP A 365 -41.84 53.07 -0.73
N LEU A 366 -41.08 51.97 -0.69
CA LEU A 366 -40.88 51.06 -1.80
C LEU A 366 -41.49 49.70 -1.50
N THR A 367 -42.17 49.12 -2.49
CA THR A 367 -42.67 47.75 -2.43
C THR A 367 -42.12 46.90 -3.57
N ILE A 368 -42.09 45.58 -3.41
CA ILE A 368 -41.67 44.65 -4.48
C ILE A 368 -42.83 44.21 -5.37
N ASP A 369 -44.06 44.46 -4.93
CA ASP A 369 -45.28 44.17 -5.67
C ASP A 369 -46.03 45.45 -6.05
N SER A 370 -46.71 45.39 -7.20
CA SER A 370 -47.51 46.47 -7.74
C SER A 370 -48.81 46.74 -6.96
N ALA A 371 -49.15 45.91 -5.96
CA ALA A 371 -50.32 46.10 -5.11
C ALA A 371 -50.00 46.88 -3.82
N GLY A 372 -48.72 47.19 -3.58
CA GLY A 372 -48.28 47.97 -2.42
C GLY A 372 -48.28 47.19 -1.09
N ALA A 373 -48.37 45.85 -1.14
CA ALA A 373 -48.60 45.05 0.06
C ALA A 373 -47.30 44.67 0.81
N ARG A 374 -46.17 44.57 0.10
CA ARG A 374 -44.89 44.12 0.66
C ARG A 374 -43.88 45.26 0.66
N LEU A 375 -43.84 45.98 1.77
CA LEU A 375 -42.86 47.01 2.07
C LEU A 375 -41.44 46.44 2.09
N ILE A 376 -40.53 47.09 1.36
CA ILE A 376 -39.09 46.82 1.38
C ILE A 376 -38.39 47.84 2.28
N THR A 377 -38.63 49.12 2.03
CA THR A 377 -37.99 50.22 2.76
C THR A 377 -38.78 51.51 2.62
N SER A 378 -38.49 52.50 3.45
CA SER A 378 -39.09 53.83 3.40
C SER A 378 -38.12 54.90 3.88
N GLY A 379 -38.33 56.14 3.44
CA GLY A 379 -37.55 57.30 3.82
C GLY A 379 -38.34 58.59 3.67
N VAL A 380 -37.73 59.70 4.06
CA VAL A 380 -38.31 61.03 3.92
C VAL A 380 -37.34 61.87 3.08
N THR A 381 -37.87 62.64 2.14
CA THR A 381 -37.03 63.51 1.30
C THR A 381 -36.42 64.66 2.09
N ASP A 382 -35.18 65.02 1.77
CA ASP A 382 -34.48 66.17 2.32
C ASP A 382 -34.91 67.51 1.68
N ASP A 383 -34.24 68.61 2.03
CA ASP A 383 -34.50 69.95 1.47
C ASP A 383 -34.37 70.01 -0.07
N ASN A 384 -33.64 69.07 -0.68
CA ASN A 384 -33.47 68.95 -2.13
C ASN A 384 -34.49 67.99 -2.76
N GLY A 385 -35.44 67.45 -1.98
CA GLY A 385 -36.44 66.50 -2.45
C GLY A 385 -35.86 65.11 -2.69
N GLU A 386 -34.67 64.80 -2.17
CA GLU A 386 -33.95 63.55 -2.40
C GLU A 386 -34.15 62.58 -1.24
N VAL A 387 -34.34 61.30 -1.56
CA VAL A 387 -34.29 60.19 -0.60
C VAL A 387 -33.41 59.07 -1.15
N VAL A 388 -32.51 58.55 -0.32
CA VAL A 388 -31.57 57.49 -0.71
C VAL A 388 -32.03 56.15 -0.12
N PHE A 389 -32.16 55.16 -0.99
CA PHE A 389 -32.44 53.77 -0.65
C PHE A 389 -31.26 52.89 -1.00
N TYR A 390 -30.99 51.86 -0.21
CA TYR A 390 -29.92 50.89 -0.50
C TYR A 390 -30.57 49.61 -0.99
N LEU A 391 -30.50 49.37 -2.29
CA LEU A 391 -31.27 48.36 -3.01
C LEU A 391 -30.39 47.60 -3.99
N ASP A 392 -30.81 46.39 -4.33
CA ASP A 392 -30.14 45.61 -5.37
C ASP A 392 -30.34 46.27 -6.74
N SER A 393 -29.25 46.61 -7.41
CA SER A 393 -29.26 47.21 -8.75
C SER A 393 -29.95 46.29 -9.76
N GLY A 394 -30.72 46.86 -10.68
CA GLY A 394 -31.44 46.13 -11.72
C GLY A 394 -32.74 45.45 -11.26
N ILE A 395 -33.12 45.58 -9.99
CA ILE A 395 -34.43 45.13 -9.48
C ILE A 395 -35.48 46.23 -9.65
N THR A 396 -36.68 45.83 -10.09
CA THR A 396 -37.84 46.72 -10.18
C THR A 396 -38.56 46.78 -8.84
N TYR A 397 -38.72 48.00 -8.33
CA TYR A 397 -39.51 48.34 -7.15
C TYR A 397 -40.70 49.20 -7.56
N TYR A 398 -41.69 49.33 -6.68
CA TYR A 398 -42.86 50.19 -6.88
C TYR A 398 -42.84 51.30 -5.83
N VAL A 399 -42.91 52.54 -6.28
CA VAL A 399 -42.74 53.72 -5.42
C VAL A 399 -44.08 54.26 -4.96
N TRP A 400 -44.15 54.64 -3.70
CA TRP A 400 -45.32 55.24 -3.11
C TRP A 400 -44.93 56.44 -2.26
N MET A 401 -45.78 57.46 -2.28
CA MET A 401 -45.48 58.77 -1.70
C MET A 401 -46.72 59.33 -1.00
N THR A 402 -46.50 59.99 0.14
CA THR A 402 -47.53 60.76 0.82
C THR A 402 -46.97 62.01 1.47
N LYS A 403 -47.74 63.10 1.37
CA LYS A 403 -47.49 64.37 2.05
C LYS A 403 -48.81 65.12 2.17
N SER A 404 -49.10 65.67 3.34
CA SER A 404 -50.33 66.45 3.55
C SER A 404 -50.38 67.63 2.57
N GLY A 405 -51.52 67.80 1.90
CA GLY A 405 -51.73 68.86 0.91
C GLY A 405 -51.18 68.56 -0.50
N TRP A 406 -50.58 67.40 -0.72
CA TRP A 406 -50.08 66.95 -2.02
C TRP A 406 -50.85 65.73 -2.53
N SER A 407 -50.91 65.56 -3.83
CA SER A 407 -51.41 64.35 -4.50
C SER A 407 -50.38 63.94 -5.54
N PHE A 408 -49.92 62.70 -5.46
CA PHE A 408 -48.86 62.17 -6.33
C PHE A 408 -49.48 61.27 -7.40
N SER A 409 -49.23 61.59 -8.67
CA SER A 409 -49.68 60.78 -9.82
C SER A 409 -48.91 59.48 -9.97
N ASP A 410 -47.67 59.46 -9.47
CA ASP A 410 -46.71 58.39 -9.75
C ASP A 410 -46.74 57.30 -8.65
N ASN A 411 -47.76 57.34 -7.78
CA ASN A 411 -47.95 56.33 -6.75
C ASN A 411 -48.28 54.97 -7.37
N GLY A 412 -47.45 53.97 -7.06
CA GLY A 412 -47.54 52.62 -7.59
C GLY A 412 -46.86 52.44 -8.94
N GLU A 413 -46.13 53.44 -9.43
CA GLU A 413 -45.31 53.30 -10.65
C GLU A 413 -44.03 52.50 -10.40
N ALA A 414 -43.60 51.78 -11.44
CA ALA A 414 -42.38 50.99 -11.39
C ALA A 414 -41.14 51.88 -11.50
N TRP A 415 -40.18 51.64 -10.63
CA TRP A 415 -38.87 52.30 -10.62
C TRP A 415 -37.79 51.24 -10.52
N VAL A 416 -36.77 51.35 -11.38
CA VAL A 416 -35.65 50.41 -11.42
C VAL A 416 -34.50 51.07 -10.67
N ALA A 417 -33.97 50.37 -9.68
CA ALA A 417 -32.74 50.78 -9.01
C ALA A 417 -31.57 50.70 -10.01
N ASP A 418 -30.82 51.79 -10.12
CA ASP A 418 -29.59 51.90 -10.92
C ASP A 418 -28.48 50.96 -10.41
#